data_AF-A0A485AQP7-F1
#
_entry.id   AF-A0A485AQP7-F1
#
_cell.length_a   1.000
_cell.length_b   1.000
_cell.length_c   1.000
_cell.angle_alpha   90.00
_cell.angle_beta   90.00
_cell.angle_gamma   90.00
#
_symmetry.space_group_name_H-M   'P 1'
#
loop_
_entity.id
_entity.type
_entity.pdbx_description
1 polymer ?
#
loop_
_entity_poly.entity_id
_entity_poly.type
_entity_poly.pdbx_seq_one_letter_code
_entity_poly.pdbx_strand_id
1 'polypeptide(L)'
;MSANKLRSLLLLTALGLGVSQSYAATTLNVWIRASNDSKNIYKQEAEKFEEKTGIKIEYFNATTDFEQRLARATAGNALPDLIFNDAASLGQFIQLGIAEEIDPQAIAGGDQLFQTAWKSTRYIDGKYYGVPTSAQTFALFVRKDWREKNWGCRSPGAGMIFGPWQSLHHPGSRWQRQK
;
A
#
# COMPACT_ATOMS: atom_id res chain seq x y z
N MET A 1 -12.46 -27.48 -5.08
CA MET A 1 -11.47 -26.39 -5.22
C MET A 1 -12.08 -25.29 -6.06
N SER A 2 -12.10 -24.04 -5.58
CA SER A 2 -12.70 -22.91 -6.31
C SER A 2 -11.82 -22.52 -7.51
N ALA A 3 -12.42 -22.07 -8.61
CA ALA A 3 -11.73 -21.64 -9.83
C ALA A 3 -10.65 -20.57 -9.56
N ASN A 4 -10.83 -19.74 -8.51
CA ASN A 4 -9.86 -18.72 -8.11
C ASN A 4 -8.57 -19.33 -7.54
N LYS A 5 -8.66 -20.44 -6.78
CA LYS A 5 -7.47 -21.15 -6.27
C LYS A 5 -6.66 -21.80 -7.39
N LEU A 6 -7.31 -22.20 -8.48
CA LEU A 6 -6.61 -22.74 -9.65
C LEU A 6 -5.82 -21.66 -10.40
N ARG A 7 -6.32 -20.41 -10.40
CA ARG A 7 -5.67 -19.26 -11.05
C ARG A 7 -4.47 -18.74 -10.25
N SER A 8 -4.57 -18.66 -8.92
CA SER A 8 -3.44 -18.26 -8.05
C SER A 8 -2.27 -19.25 -8.14
N LEU A 9 -2.55 -20.55 -8.22
CA LEU A 9 -1.50 -21.58 -8.30
C LEU A 9 -0.69 -21.52 -9.61
N LEU A 10 -1.32 -21.09 -10.72
CA LEU A 10 -0.65 -20.92 -12.02
C LEU A 10 0.24 -19.67 -12.07
N LEU A 11 -0.10 -18.63 -11.31
CA LEU A 11 0.69 -17.39 -11.21
C LEU A 11 2.02 -17.58 -10.46
N LEU A 12 2.04 -18.38 -9.39
CA LEU A 12 3.29 -18.65 -8.64
C LEU A 12 4.33 -19.45 -9.46
N THR A 13 3.89 -20.35 -10.35
CA THR A 13 4.81 -21.13 -11.20
C THR A 13 5.43 -20.30 -12.34
N ALA A 14 4.80 -19.20 -12.76
CA ALA A 14 5.24 -18.39 -13.90
C ALA A 14 6.39 -17.42 -13.59
N LEU A 15 6.63 -17.10 -12.31
CA LEU A 15 7.75 -16.24 -11.89
C LEU A 15 9.09 -16.99 -11.80
N GLY A 16 9.08 -18.33 -11.74
CA GLY A 16 10.27 -19.16 -11.51
C GLY A 16 10.92 -19.76 -12.76
N LEU A 17 10.21 -19.82 -13.89
CA LEU A 17 10.70 -20.43 -15.13
C LEU A 17 10.35 -19.48 -16.27
N GLY A 18 11.37 -18.89 -16.90
CA GLY A 18 11.25 -17.95 -18.03
C GLY A 18 10.69 -18.59 -19.32
N VAL A 19 9.57 -19.29 -19.22
CA VAL A 19 8.82 -19.87 -20.32
C VAL A 19 7.80 -18.82 -20.75
N SER A 20 7.97 -18.29 -21.95
CA SER A 20 6.98 -17.47 -22.63
C SER A 20 5.76 -18.33 -22.99
N GLN A 21 4.88 -18.55 -22.02
CA GLN A 21 3.56 -19.14 -22.27
C GLN A 21 2.66 -18.02 -22.80
N SER A 22 2.07 -18.19 -23.98
CA SER A 22 0.98 -17.31 -24.43
C SER A 22 -0.22 -17.52 -23.53
N TYR A 23 -0.43 -16.61 -22.58
CA TYR A 23 -1.65 -16.57 -21.78
C TYR A 23 -2.82 -16.22 -22.71
N ALA A 24 -3.81 -17.11 -22.82
CA ALA A 24 -5.11 -16.72 -23.36
C ALA A 24 -5.58 -15.49 -22.58
N ALA A 25 -6.13 -14.47 -23.26
CA ALA A 25 -6.46 -13.15 -22.71
C ALA A 25 -7.11 -13.25 -21.32
N THR A 26 -6.27 -13.15 -20.28
CA THR A 26 -6.65 -13.29 -18.88
C THR A 26 -6.63 -11.89 -18.31
N THR A 27 -7.76 -11.45 -17.76
CA THR A 27 -7.86 -10.18 -17.06
C THR A 27 -7.64 -10.42 -15.58
N LEU A 28 -6.70 -9.70 -14.97
CA LEU A 28 -6.49 -9.66 -13.52
C LEU A 28 -7.21 -8.43 -12.94
N ASN A 29 -8.04 -8.66 -11.92
CA ASN A 29 -8.71 -7.61 -11.17
C ASN A 29 -7.83 -7.20 -10.00
N VAL A 30 -7.37 -5.95 -9.99
CA VAL A 30 -6.47 -5.43 -8.97
C VAL A 30 -7.14 -4.29 -8.23
N TRP A 31 -7.27 -4.41 -6.91
CA TRP A 31 -7.87 -3.37 -6.08
C TRP A 31 -6.77 -2.60 -5.35
N ILE A 32 -6.78 -1.28 -5.48
CA ILE A 32 -5.76 -0.41 -4.91
C ILE A 32 -6.39 0.63 -4.00
N ARG A 33 -5.87 0.75 -2.78
CA ARG A 33 -6.19 1.87 -1.89
C ARG A 33 -5.42 3.12 -2.30
N ALA A 34 -5.90 3.84 -3.31
CA ALA A 34 -5.24 5.04 -3.85
C ALA A 34 -6.23 6.11 -4.33
N SER A 35 -5.79 7.37 -4.29
CA SER A 35 -6.53 8.49 -4.88
C SER A 35 -6.54 8.39 -6.42
N ASN A 36 -7.47 9.12 -7.03
CA ASN A 36 -7.58 9.18 -8.48
C ASN A 36 -6.35 9.81 -9.16
N ASP A 37 -5.55 10.59 -8.42
CA ASP A 37 -4.39 11.29 -8.97
C ASP A 37 -3.30 10.32 -9.44
N SER A 38 -3.28 9.10 -8.89
CA SER A 38 -2.33 8.04 -9.26
C SER A 38 -2.78 7.19 -10.45
N LYS A 39 -3.98 7.43 -11.02
CA LYS A 39 -4.55 6.61 -12.10
C LYS A 39 -3.67 6.51 -13.34
N ASN A 40 -3.03 7.62 -13.73
CA ASN A 40 -2.16 7.64 -14.91
C ASN A 40 -0.94 6.73 -14.73
N ILE A 41 -0.39 6.67 -13.51
CA ILE A 41 0.75 5.80 -13.19
C ILE A 41 0.31 4.34 -13.30
N TYR A 42 -0.79 3.95 -12.65
CA TYR A 42 -1.27 2.57 -12.71
C TYR A 42 -1.63 2.14 -14.13
N LYS A 43 -2.23 3.03 -14.92
CA LYS A 43 -2.52 2.76 -16.33
C LYS A 43 -1.24 2.44 -17.12
N GLN A 44 -0.20 3.26 -16.98
CA GLN A 44 1.09 3.04 -17.65
C GLN A 44 1.74 1.72 -17.21
N GLU A 45 1.67 1.37 -15.92
CA GLU A 45 2.21 0.11 -15.42
C GLU A 45 1.42 -1.10 -15.93
N ALA A 46 0.09 -1.00 -16.06
CA ALA A 46 -0.72 -2.05 -16.68
C ALA A 46 -0.42 -2.21 -18.16
N GLU A 47 -0.26 -1.12 -18.91
CA GLU A 47 0.09 -1.17 -20.34
C GLU A 47 1.44 -1.89 -20.54
N LYS A 48 2.47 -1.51 -19.77
CA LYS A 48 3.78 -2.19 -19.84
C LYS A 48 3.71 -3.67 -19.43
N PHE A 49 2.91 -4.00 -18.43
CA PHE A 49 2.72 -5.38 -18.00
C PHE A 49 2.01 -6.20 -19.07
N GLU A 50 0.97 -5.64 -19.69
CA GLU A 50 0.22 -6.25 -20.79
C GLU A 50 1.10 -6.44 -22.03
N GLU A 51 1.91 -5.45 -22.40
CA GLU A 51 2.88 -5.58 -23.51
C GLU A 51 3.89 -6.72 -23.28
N LYS A 52 4.34 -6.90 -22.03
CA LYS A 52 5.33 -7.93 -21.70
C LYS A 52 4.74 -9.33 -21.58
N THR A 53 3.48 -9.45 -21.14
CA THR A 53 2.91 -10.73 -20.71
C THR A 53 1.67 -11.16 -21.51
N GLY A 54 1.00 -10.24 -22.19
CA GLY A 54 -0.31 -10.43 -22.81
C GLY A 54 -1.47 -10.50 -21.82
N ILE A 55 -1.25 -10.21 -20.53
CA ILE A 55 -2.26 -10.24 -19.47
C ILE A 55 -2.78 -8.82 -19.23
N LYS A 56 -4.11 -8.66 -19.29
CA LYS A 56 -4.76 -7.37 -19.04
C LYS A 56 -4.94 -7.14 -17.54
N ILE A 57 -4.75 -5.91 -17.08
CA ILE A 57 -5.05 -5.51 -15.70
C ILE A 57 -6.24 -4.56 -15.67
N GLU A 58 -7.23 -4.86 -14.82
CA GLU A 58 -8.34 -3.97 -14.51
C GLU A 58 -8.24 -3.48 -13.06
N TYR A 59 -8.02 -2.17 -12.91
CA TYR A 59 -7.91 -1.55 -11.60
C TYR A 59 -9.25 -1.06 -11.07
N PHE A 60 -9.50 -1.35 -9.81
CA PHE A 60 -10.47 -0.65 -8.99
C PHE A 60 -9.73 0.15 -7.91
N ASN A 61 -10.07 1.43 -7.76
CA ASN A 61 -9.43 2.29 -6.78
C ASN A 61 -10.45 2.94 -5.85
N ALA A 62 -10.15 2.96 -4.55
CA ALA A 62 -10.92 3.71 -3.57
C ALA A 62 -10.04 4.18 -2.42
N THR A 63 -10.24 5.42 -1.96
CA THR A 63 -9.54 5.98 -0.80
C THR A 63 -10.34 5.81 0.49
N THR A 64 -11.67 5.82 0.38
CA THR A 64 -12.61 5.63 1.50
C THR A 64 -13.31 4.28 1.40
N ASP A 65 -13.65 3.72 2.56
CA ASP A 65 -14.42 2.48 2.69
C ASP A 65 -13.81 1.26 1.98
N PHE A 66 -12.51 1.29 1.64
CA PHE A 66 -11.84 0.23 0.90
C PHE A 66 -11.93 -1.12 1.63
N GLU A 67 -11.59 -1.12 2.91
CA GLU A 67 -11.67 -2.31 3.77
C GLU A 67 -13.12 -2.80 3.96
N GLN A 68 -14.10 -1.89 4.03
CA GLN A 68 -15.51 -2.25 4.11
C GLN A 68 -16.00 -2.89 2.80
N ARG A 69 -15.55 -2.39 1.64
CA ARG A 69 -15.83 -2.98 0.32
C ARG A 69 -15.19 -4.36 0.22
N LEU A 70 -13.95 -4.53 0.67
CA LEU A 70 -13.29 -5.83 0.72
C LEU A 70 -14.07 -6.81 1.60
N ALA A 71 -14.50 -6.42 2.80
CA ALA A 71 -15.30 -7.29 3.66
C ALA A 71 -16.60 -7.76 2.99
N ARG A 72 -17.31 -6.87 2.28
CA ARG A 72 -18.49 -7.24 1.47
C ARG A 72 -18.14 -8.17 0.32
N ALA A 73 -17.02 -7.91 -0.37
CA ALA A 73 -16.54 -8.77 -1.45
C ALA A 73 -16.16 -10.17 -0.94
N THR A 74 -15.56 -10.28 0.25
CA THR A 74 -15.30 -11.56 0.93
C THR A 74 -16.60 -12.32 1.16
N ALA A 75 -17.62 -11.67 1.73
CA ALA A 75 -18.92 -12.29 1.99
C ALA A 75 -19.65 -12.71 0.70
N GLY A 76 -19.48 -11.95 -0.38
CA GLY A 76 -20.05 -12.22 -1.70
C GLY A 76 -19.20 -13.11 -2.60
N ASN A 77 -18.05 -13.62 -2.13
CA ASN A 77 -17.09 -14.38 -2.93
C ASN A 77 -16.68 -13.67 -4.25
N ALA A 78 -16.52 -12.35 -4.18
CA ALA A 78 -16.22 -11.44 -5.29
C ALA A 78 -14.91 -10.67 -5.05
N LEU A 79 -13.95 -11.32 -4.37
CA LEU A 79 -12.63 -10.73 -4.10
C LEU A 79 -11.85 -10.48 -5.40
N PRO A 80 -11.03 -9.43 -5.46
CA PRO A 80 -10.07 -9.25 -6.55
C PRO A 80 -8.99 -10.34 -6.55
N ASP A 81 -8.27 -10.43 -7.66
CA ASP A 81 -7.11 -11.30 -7.78
C ASP A 81 -5.91 -10.75 -6.97
N LEU A 82 -5.81 -9.42 -6.83
CA LEU A 82 -4.74 -8.77 -6.07
C LEU A 82 -5.24 -7.55 -5.30
N ILE A 83 -4.74 -7.39 -4.07
CA ILE A 83 -5.02 -6.25 -3.20
C ILE A 83 -3.72 -5.48 -2.96
N PHE A 84 -3.71 -4.19 -3.31
CA PHE A 84 -2.67 -3.24 -2.92
C PHE A 84 -3.21 -2.36 -1.78
N ASN A 85 -2.65 -2.53 -0.59
CA ASN A 85 -3.00 -1.75 0.58
C ASN A 85 -1.81 -1.52 1.51
N ASP A 86 -2.03 -0.69 2.52
CA ASP A 86 -1.12 -0.47 3.63
C ASP A 86 -0.93 -1.74 4.48
N ALA A 87 0.30 -1.98 4.91
CA ALA A 87 0.67 -3.11 5.76
C ALA A 87 -0.03 -3.09 7.13
N ALA A 88 -0.48 -1.94 7.62
CA ALA A 88 -1.26 -1.81 8.85
C ALA A 88 -2.59 -2.59 8.80
N SER A 89 -3.17 -2.78 7.62
CA SER A 89 -4.41 -3.55 7.43
C SER A 89 -4.18 -5.06 7.31
N LEU A 90 -2.92 -5.52 7.30
CA LEU A 90 -2.57 -6.93 7.07
C LEU A 90 -3.21 -7.87 8.09
N GLY A 91 -3.21 -7.49 9.37
CA GLY A 91 -3.82 -8.30 10.43
C GLY A 91 -5.31 -8.56 10.19
N GLN A 92 -6.05 -7.55 9.70
CA GLN A 92 -7.46 -7.68 9.34
C GLN A 92 -7.63 -8.64 8.15
N PHE A 93 -6.76 -8.56 7.14
CA PHE A 93 -6.85 -9.41 5.95
C PHE A 93 -6.58 -10.89 6.26
N ILE A 94 -5.65 -11.17 7.15
CA ILE A 94 -5.39 -12.52 7.65
C ILE A 94 -6.60 -13.04 8.43
N GLN A 95 -7.19 -12.24 9.32
CA GLN A 95 -8.40 -12.63 10.07
C GLN A 95 -9.62 -12.90 9.17
N LEU A 96 -9.75 -12.15 8.07
CA LEU A 96 -10.78 -12.37 7.06
C LEU A 96 -10.49 -13.57 6.15
N GLY A 97 -9.31 -14.18 6.23
CA GLY A 97 -8.89 -15.30 5.39
C GLY A 97 -8.64 -14.92 3.93
N ILE A 98 -8.33 -13.64 3.66
CA ILE A 98 -8.14 -13.11 2.30
C ILE A 98 -6.68 -12.80 1.95
N ALA A 99 -5.76 -13.02 2.89
CA ALA A 99 -4.33 -12.90 2.66
C ALA A 99 -3.70 -14.29 2.54
N GLU A 100 -3.03 -14.53 1.42
CA GLU A 100 -2.28 -15.77 1.18
C GLU A 100 -0.85 -15.64 1.72
N GLU A 101 -0.30 -16.76 2.19
CA GLU A 101 1.10 -16.83 2.61
C GLU A 101 2.02 -16.64 1.39
N ILE A 102 3.05 -15.82 1.55
CA ILE A 102 4.05 -15.51 0.54
C ILE A 102 5.39 -16.05 1.03
N ASP A 103 6.11 -16.73 0.14
CA ASP A 103 7.53 -17.02 0.32
C ASP A 103 8.36 -15.87 -0.30
N PRO A 104 9.07 -15.05 0.52
CA PRO A 104 9.92 -13.98 0.00
C PRO A 104 11.01 -14.46 -0.97
N GLN A 105 11.48 -15.70 -0.83
CA GLN A 105 12.52 -16.25 -1.69
C GLN A 105 12.01 -16.61 -3.09
N ALA A 106 10.71 -16.84 -3.23
CA ALA A 106 10.07 -17.10 -4.52
C ALA A 106 9.81 -15.81 -5.32
N ILE A 107 9.96 -14.63 -4.70
CA ILE A 107 9.75 -13.34 -5.35
C ILE A 107 11.03 -12.91 -6.06
N ALA A 108 10.96 -12.80 -7.39
CA ALA A 108 12.07 -12.29 -8.18
C ALA A 108 12.47 -10.88 -7.71
N GLY A 109 13.75 -10.69 -7.38
CA GLY A 109 14.29 -9.44 -6.83
C GLY A 109 13.90 -9.17 -5.37
N GLY A 110 13.29 -10.13 -4.67
CA GLY A 110 12.91 -10.00 -3.27
C GLY A 110 14.10 -9.78 -2.33
N ASP A 111 15.27 -10.30 -2.68
CA ASP A 111 16.56 -10.09 -2.01
C ASP A 111 17.08 -8.65 -2.10
N GLN A 112 16.60 -7.88 -3.08
CA GLN A 112 16.95 -6.47 -3.28
C GLN A 112 16.11 -5.53 -2.40
N LEU A 113 15.04 -6.02 -1.77
CA LEU A 113 14.17 -5.22 -0.92
C LEU A 113 14.74 -5.09 0.49
N PHE A 114 14.54 -3.92 1.11
CA PHE A 114 14.98 -3.68 2.48
C PHE A 114 14.34 -4.67 3.45
N GLN A 115 15.16 -5.25 4.35
CA GLN A 115 14.68 -6.18 5.39
C GLN A 115 13.57 -5.57 6.26
N THR A 116 13.60 -4.26 6.51
CA THR A 116 12.53 -3.57 7.25
C THR A 116 11.20 -3.59 6.50
N ALA A 117 11.20 -3.52 5.16
CA ALA A 117 10.00 -3.60 4.35
C ALA A 117 9.41 -5.02 4.35
N TRP A 118 10.26 -6.06 4.32
CA TRP A 118 9.79 -7.43 4.53
C TRP A 118 9.18 -7.61 5.92
N LYS A 119 9.80 -7.07 6.96
CA LYS A 119 9.26 -7.15 8.33
C LYS A 119 7.87 -6.53 8.46
N SER A 120 7.52 -5.51 7.67
CA SER A 120 6.17 -4.94 7.72
C SER A 120 5.10 -5.87 7.16
N THR A 121 5.46 -6.87 6.34
CA THR A 121 4.50 -7.86 5.82
C THR A 121 4.51 -9.19 6.59
N ARG A 122 5.28 -9.27 7.69
CA ARG A 122 5.38 -10.45 8.54
C ARG A 122 4.34 -10.43 9.66
N TYR A 123 3.61 -11.52 9.83
CA TYR A 123 2.63 -11.68 10.90
C TYR A 123 3.24 -12.29 12.17
N ILE A 124 2.45 -12.37 13.25
CA ILE A 124 2.91 -12.84 14.57
C ILE A 124 3.31 -14.31 14.58
N ASP A 125 2.86 -15.09 13.62
CA ASP A 125 3.25 -16.49 13.39
C ASP A 125 4.61 -16.64 12.68
N GLY A 126 5.25 -15.52 12.31
CA GLY A 126 6.53 -15.48 11.63
C GLY A 126 6.46 -15.60 10.11
N LYS A 127 5.27 -15.77 9.53
CA LYS A 127 5.06 -15.91 8.08
C LYS A 127 4.82 -14.56 7.41
N TYR A 128 5.03 -14.50 6.10
CA TYR A 128 4.81 -13.30 5.30
C TYR A 128 3.50 -13.42 4.53
N TYR A 129 2.76 -12.32 4.46
CA TYR A 129 1.41 -12.29 3.87
C TYR A 129 1.23 -11.14 2.86
N GLY A 130 2.35 -10.64 2.34
CA GLY A 130 2.35 -9.58 1.34
C GLY A 130 3.75 -9.31 0.79
N VAL A 131 3.78 -8.67 -0.38
CA VAL A 131 5.03 -8.24 -1.04
C VAL A 131 5.15 -6.72 -0.89
N PRO A 132 6.23 -6.21 -0.26
CA PRO A 132 6.40 -4.78 -0.10
C PRO A 132 6.77 -4.12 -1.44
N THR A 133 6.04 -3.06 -1.79
CA THR A 133 6.22 -2.35 -3.08
C THR A 133 6.63 -0.89 -2.91
N SER A 134 6.40 -0.32 -1.73
CA SER A 134 6.82 1.04 -1.38
C SER A 134 7.08 1.15 0.12
N ALA A 135 7.82 2.19 0.50
CA ALA A 135 8.03 2.57 1.90
C ALA A 135 7.67 4.05 2.04
N GLN A 136 6.78 4.35 2.98
CA GLN A 136 6.37 5.72 3.29
C GLN A 136 7.04 6.18 4.58
N THR A 137 7.53 7.42 4.59
CA THR A 137 8.03 8.09 5.79
C THR A 137 7.21 9.34 6.07
N PHE A 138 6.94 9.59 7.36
CA PHE A 138 6.30 10.83 7.78
C PHE A 138 7.38 11.83 8.19
N ALA A 139 7.34 13.00 7.56
CA ALA A 139 8.21 14.11 7.89
C ALA A 139 7.37 15.28 8.41
N LEU A 140 7.87 15.95 9.46
CA LEU A 140 7.30 17.20 9.92
C LEU A 140 7.84 18.35 9.07
N PHE A 141 6.97 18.95 8.26
CA PHE A 141 7.29 20.15 7.50
C PHE A 141 6.90 21.39 8.31
N VAL A 142 7.89 22.19 8.72
CA VAL A 142 7.66 23.44 9.45
C VAL A 142 7.92 24.63 8.53
N ARG A 143 6.97 25.57 8.48
CA ARG A 143 7.13 26.85 7.79
C ARG A 143 8.28 27.66 8.42
N LYS A 144 9.39 27.77 7.68
CA LYS A 144 10.62 28.44 8.13
C LYS A 144 10.38 29.90 8.54
N ASP A 145 9.65 30.64 7.72
CA ASP A 145 9.37 32.07 7.90
C ASP A 145 8.53 32.34 9.16
N TRP A 146 7.52 31.52 9.42
CA TRP A 146 6.72 31.61 10.65
C TRP A 146 7.57 31.27 11.87
N ARG A 147 8.43 30.25 11.76
CA ARG A 147 9.33 29.85 12.84
C ARG A 147 10.31 30.95 13.24
N GLU A 148 10.93 31.58 12.26
CA GLU A 148 11.93 32.61 12.51
C GLU A 148 11.28 33.91 12.99
N LYS A 149 10.13 34.29 12.42
CA LYS A 149 9.43 35.53 12.77
C LYS A 149 8.74 35.49 14.14
N ASN A 150 8.05 34.40 14.45
CA ASN A 150 7.18 34.34 15.63
C ASN A 150 7.86 33.69 16.84
N TRP A 151 8.87 32.84 16.63
CA TRP A 151 9.41 32.00 17.70
C TRP A 151 10.92 32.17 17.91
N GLY A 152 11.63 32.94 17.07
CA GLY A 152 13.06 33.22 17.24
C GLY A 152 13.97 31.97 17.33
N CYS A 153 13.43 30.79 17.01
CA CYS A 153 14.07 29.50 17.28
C CYS A 153 14.75 28.95 16.03
N ARG A 154 15.96 28.39 16.22
CA ARG A 154 16.57 27.48 15.25
C ARG A 154 15.74 26.20 15.14
N SER A 155 15.95 25.43 14.07
CA SER A 155 15.23 24.15 13.86
C SER A 155 15.26 23.30 15.12
N PRO A 156 14.11 22.77 15.57
CA PRO A 156 14.12 21.77 16.63
C PRO A 156 15.03 20.63 16.19
N GLY A 157 16.07 20.32 16.98
CA GLY A 157 16.77 19.05 16.86
C GLY A 157 15.82 17.91 17.20
N ALA A 158 16.19 16.67 16.83
CA ALA A 158 15.35 15.48 16.94
C ALA A 158 14.71 15.22 18.32
N GLY A 159 15.19 15.86 19.40
CA GLY A 159 14.65 15.74 20.76
C GLY A 159 13.75 16.89 21.26
N MET A 160 13.51 17.96 20.48
CA MET A 160 12.79 19.16 20.95
C MET A 160 11.31 19.24 20.51
N ILE A 161 10.76 18.20 19.87
CA ILE A 161 9.49 18.29 19.12
C ILE A 161 8.25 18.31 20.04
N PHE A 162 8.37 17.93 21.32
CA PHE A 162 7.22 17.81 22.23
C PHE A 162 7.38 18.53 23.60
N GLY A 163 8.22 19.57 23.67
CA GLY A 163 8.15 20.59 24.73
C GLY A 163 6.96 21.55 24.50
N PRO A 164 6.43 22.24 25.54
CA PRO A 164 4.99 22.43 25.70
C PRO A 164 4.38 23.27 24.57
N TRP A 165 3.62 22.59 23.72
CA TRP A 165 2.61 23.18 22.83
C TRP A 165 1.64 24.13 23.56
N GLN A 166 1.62 24.14 24.90
CA GLN A 166 0.87 25.10 25.72
C GLN A 166 1.35 26.54 25.57
N SER A 167 2.60 26.81 25.16
CA SER A 167 3.06 28.19 24.90
C SER A 167 2.56 28.75 23.56
N LEU A 168 1.90 27.95 22.72
CA LEU A 168 1.33 28.39 21.44
C LEU A 168 0.02 29.18 21.62
N HIS A 169 -0.57 29.19 22.81
CA HIS A 169 -1.71 30.03 23.15
C HIS A 169 -1.22 31.36 23.74
N HIS A 170 -0.95 32.34 22.89
CA HIS A 170 -0.91 33.74 23.33
C HIS A 170 -2.32 34.17 23.76
N PRO A 171 -2.51 34.86 24.91
CA PRO A 171 -3.83 35.35 25.37
C PRO A 171 -4.52 36.41 24.49
N GLY A 172 -4.16 36.52 23.20
CA GLY A 172 -4.69 37.51 22.27
C GLY A 172 -4.92 37.03 20.83
N SER A 173 -4.59 35.78 20.49
CA SER A 173 -4.81 35.26 19.13
C SER A 173 -6.28 34.82 18.94
N ARG A 174 -7.14 35.79 18.62
CA ARG A 174 -8.52 35.57 18.20
C ARG A 174 -8.51 34.94 16.80
N TRP A 175 -8.79 33.64 16.71
CA TRP A 175 -9.09 32.98 15.44
C TRP A 175 -10.35 33.60 14.85
N GLN A 176 -10.21 34.46 13.83
CA GLN A 176 -11.36 34.79 12.99
C GLN A 176 -11.67 33.56 12.13
N ARG A 177 -12.82 32.96 12.42
CA ARG A 177 -13.48 31.99 11.55
C ARG A 177 -13.93 32.75 10.31
N GLN A 178 -13.24 32.61 9.18
CA GLN A 178 -13.82 33.02 7.90
C GLN A 178 -15.04 32.13 7.65
N LYS A 179 -16.17 32.79 7.39
CA LYS A 179 -17.41 32.16 6.94
C LYS A 179 -17.24 31.68 5.50
#